data_AF-A0A2N9NS99-F1
#
_entry.id   AF-A0A2N9NS99-F1
#
_cell.length_a   1.000
_cell.length_b   1.000
_cell.length_c   1.000
_cell.angle_alpha   90.00
_cell.angle_beta   90.00
_cell.angle_gamma   90.00
#
_symmetry.space_group_name_H-M   'P 1'
#
loop_
_entity.id
_entity.type
_entity.pdbx_description
1 polymer ?
#
loop_
_entity_poly.entity_id
_entity_poly.type
_entity_poly.pdbx_seq_one_letter_code
_entity_poly.pdbx_strand_id
1 'polypeptide(L)'
;MLARLPKTGGCKGSSLIGAALAGLLWSSNLTASPITFDFDHTLNGAPPIGPTPWLTAAFASVANGVQLTLSAPGLTGSESVNQFFFNLNLTLNPASLNFTETGSVGSFAGPTVATGVDSFKPPWDGKYDVMVSFNSAQFIGGDSVTLSITGIAGLNANDFLFRNSPTAGHAANFAAADITTVGEAVVLDTPPPVPDGASTMLLLGLGVLAGECVRRKLSNKSETAS
;
A
#
# COMPACT_ATOMS: atom_id res chain seq x y z
N MET A 1 77.28 2.35 22.80
CA MET A 1 76.33 1.32 23.24
C MET A 1 75.10 1.44 22.34
N LEU A 2 75.08 0.73 21.21
CA LEU A 2 74.06 0.84 20.16
C LEU A 2 72.93 -0.17 20.42
N ALA A 3 71.73 0.34 20.73
CA ALA A 3 70.53 -0.48 20.91
C ALA A 3 70.01 -0.96 19.54
N ARG A 4 69.99 -2.27 19.34
CA ARG A 4 69.31 -2.92 18.21
C ARG A 4 67.80 -2.93 18.46
N LEU A 5 67.04 -2.27 17.58
CA LEU A 5 65.59 -2.43 17.49
C LEU A 5 65.23 -3.80 16.90
N PRO A 6 64.22 -4.51 17.44
CA PRO A 6 63.79 -5.80 16.93
C PRO A 6 63.05 -5.66 15.59
N LYS A 7 63.39 -6.58 14.69
CA LYS A 7 62.80 -6.80 13.36
C LYS A 7 61.33 -7.23 13.54
N THR A 8 60.38 -6.42 13.12
CA THR A 8 58.97 -6.82 13.03
C THR A 8 58.81 -7.75 11.82
N GLY A 9 58.44 -9.01 12.11
CA GLY A 9 58.14 -10.03 11.12
C GLY A 9 56.90 -9.65 10.31
N GLY A 10 57.05 -9.65 8.98
CA GLY A 10 55.96 -9.43 8.06
C GLY A 10 54.95 -10.57 8.12
N CYS A 11 53.76 -10.29 8.65
CA CYS A 11 52.58 -11.11 8.45
C CYS A 11 52.09 -10.90 7.02
N LYS A 12 52.57 -11.75 6.08
CA LYS A 12 51.95 -11.94 4.77
C LYS A 12 50.70 -12.81 4.95
N GLY A 13 49.65 -12.23 5.51
CA GLY A 13 48.31 -12.82 5.59
C GLY A 13 47.46 -12.27 4.46
N SER A 14 47.56 -12.90 3.30
CA SER A 14 46.57 -13.04 2.23
C SER A 14 45.45 -11.99 2.19
N SER A 15 45.62 -10.99 1.33
CA SER A 15 44.56 -10.13 0.81
C SER A 15 43.54 -10.98 0.04
N LEU A 16 42.48 -11.41 0.72
CA LEU A 16 41.24 -11.95 0.14
C LEU A 16 40.04 -11.09 0.58
N ILE A 17 40.22 -9.77 0.63
CA ILE A 17 39.17 -8.80 0.97
C ILE A 17 38.67 -8.04 -0.28
N GLY A 18 39.19 -8.36 -1.48
CA GLY A 18 39.01 -7.53 -2.67
C GLY A 18 37.81 -7.80 -3.59
N ALA A 19 36.93 -8.76 -3.32
CA ALA A 19 35.94 -9.19 -4.33
C ALA A 19 34.52 -9.51 -3.81
N ALA A 20 34.03 -8.81 -2.78
CA ALA A 20 32.66 -9.02 -2.28
C ALA A 20 31.89 -7.73 -1.95
N LEU A 21 32.27 -6.58 -2.52
CA LEU A 21 31.61 -5.29 -2.26
C LEU A 21 31.04 -4.59 -3.52
N ALA A 22 30.98 -5.28 -4.66
CA ALA A 22 30.52 -4.69 -5.93
C ALA A 22 29.17 -5.20 -6.44
N GLY A 23 28.49 -6.09 -5.69
CA GLY A 23 27.28 -6.80 -6.16
C GLY A 23 25.94 -6.35 -5.57
N LEU A 24 25.91 -5.40 -4.64
CA LEU A 24 24.68 -5.05 -3.88
C LEU A 24 24.14 -3.64 -4.15
N LEU A 25 24.37 -3.10 -5.34
CA LEU A 25 23.55 -1.99 -5.86
C LEU A 25 22.49 -2.53 -6.81
N TRP A 26 21.82 -3.62 -6.42
CA TRP A 26 20.49 -3.86 -6.95
C TRP A 26 19.59 -2.87 -6.24
N SER A 27 19.24 -1.79 -6.93
CA SER A 27 18.14 -0.92 -6.54
C SER A 27 16.90 -1.78 -6.46
N SER A 28 16.65 -2.37 -5.29
CA SER A 28 15.33 -2.86 -4.94
C SER A 28 14.45 -1.63 -5.03
N ASN A 29 13.67 -1.55 -6.11
CA ASN A 29 12.53 -0.66 -6.14
C ASN A 29 11.67 -1.08 -4.95
N LEU A 30 11.80 -0.36 -3.84
CA LEU A 30 10.95 -0.51 -2.68
C LEU A 30 9.55 -0.14 -3.18
N THR A 31 8.80 -1.15 -3.59
CA THR A 31 7.38 -0.99 -3.88
C THR A 31 6.76 -0.57 -2.56
N ALA A 32 6.25 0.67 -2.51
CA ALA A 32 5.57 1.15 -1.32
C ALA A 32 4.47 0.16 -0.97
N SER A 33 4.37 -0.13 0.34
CA SER A 33 3.39 -1.06 0.86
C SER A 33 1.99 -0.68 0.38
N PRO A 34 1.12 -1.66 0.08
CA PRO A 34 -0.25 -1.36 -0.26
C PRO A 34 -0.93 -0.62 0.89
N ILE A 35 -1.83 0.29 0.54
CA ILE A 35 -2.73 0.98 1.45
C ILE A 35 -4.10 0.32 1.33
N THR A 36 -4.68 -0.11 2.43
CA THR A 36 -6.02 -0.73 2.42
C THR A 36 -6.98 0.11 3.23
N PHE A 37 -8.07 0.53 2.61
CA PHE A 37 -9.21 1.13 3.27
C PHE A 37 -10.27 0.06 3.55
N ASP A 38 -10.59 -0.10 4.83
CA ASP A 38 -11.64 -1.00 5.29
C ASP A 38 -12.90 -0.18 5.58
N PHE A 39 -14.01 -0.53 4.93
CA PHE A 39 -15.30 0.13 5.11
C PHE A 39 -16.11 -0.62 6.17
N ASP A 40 -15.93 -0.22 7.42
CA ASP A 40 -16.55 -0.80 8.61
C ASP A 40 -17.40 0.21 9.40
N HIS A 41 -17.51 1.45 8.91
CA HIS A 41 -18.32 2.50 9.50
C HIS A 41 -19.36 3.03 8.52
N THR A 42 -20.54 3.35 9.05
CA THR A 42 -21.58 4.07 8.31
C THR A 42 -21.50 5.56 8.61
N LEU A 43 -21.72 6.38 7.59
CA LEU A 43 -21.88 7.82 7.78
C LEU A 43 -23.35 8.19 8.01
N ASN A 44 -24.24 7.51 7.30
CA ASN A 44 -25.68 7.72 7.35
C ASN A 44 -26.41 6.43 6.95
N GLY A 45 -27.68 6.32 7.35
CA GLY A 45 -28.50 5.15 7.09
C GLY A 45 -28.24 3.99 8.05
N ALA A 46 -28.68 2.79 7.65
CA ALA A 46 -28.45 1.57 8.40
C ALA A 46 -27.15 0.90 7.93
N PRO A 47 -26.41 0.23 8.83
CA PRO A 47 -25.27 -0.58 8.43
C PRO A 47 -25.71 -1.75 7.55
N PRO A 48 -24.85 -2.18 6.60
CA PRO A 48 -25.02 -3.46 5.94
C PRO A 48 -25.12 -4.61 6.95
N ILE A 49 -25.93 -5.62 6.60
CA ILE A 49 -26.30 -6.78 7.40
C ILE A 49 -25.10 -7.72 7.60
N GLY A 50 -24.23 -7.82 6.59
CA GLY A 50 -23.10 -8.74 6.64
C GLY A 50 -21.95 -8.26 7.55
N PRO A 51 -20.91 -9.09 7.71
CA PRO A 51 -19.80 -8.79 8.61
C PRO A 51 -18.94 -7.63 8.11
N THR A 52 -18.35 -6.86 9.02
CA THR A 52 -17.31 -5.88 8.67
C THR A 52 -15.95 -6.55 8.42
N PRO A 53 -15.09 -5.98 7.55
CA PRO A 53 -15.39 -4.84 6.67
C PRO A 53 -16.35 -5.23 5.54
N TRP A 54 -17.31 -4.37 5.24
CA TRP A 54 -18.30 -4.64 4.20
C TRP A 54 -17.68 -4.53 2.81
N LEU A 55 -16.80 -3.54 2.65
CA LEU A 55 -16.01 -3.28 1.46
C LEU A 55 -14.55 -3.08 1.84
N THR A 56 -13.65 -3.41 0.93
CA THR A 56 -12.23 -3.10 1.06
C THR A 56 -11.73 -2.49 -0.24
N ALA A 57 -10.91 -1.44 -0.13
CA ALA A 57 -10.23 -0.81 -1.26
C ALA A 57 -8.72 -0.80 -1.00
N ALA A 58 -7.98 -1.59 -1.77
CA ALA A 58 -6.53 -1.72 -1.64
C ALA A 58 -5.80 -1.05 -2.80
N PHE A 59 -4.91 -0.11 -2.51
CA PHE A 59 -4.04 0.59 -3.45
C PHE A 59 -2.62 0.04 -3.32
N ALA A 60 -2.10 -0.62 -4.35
CA ALA A 60 -0.75 -1.16 -4.39
C ALA A 60 0.10 -0.42 -5.43
N SER A 61 1.31 -0.01 -5.06
CA SER A 61 2.24 0.59 -6.02
C SER A 61 2.78 -0.47 -6.96
N VAL A 62 2.68 -0.23 -8.28
CA VAL A 62 3.18 -1.14 -9.32
C VAL A 62 4.11 -0.39 -10.27
N ALA A 63 4.79 -1.12 -11.16
CA ALA A 63 5.61 -0.46 -12.17
C ALA A 63 4.73 0.46 -13.03
N ASN A 64 5.07 1.75 -13.06
CA ASN A 64 4.39 2.80 -13.82
C ASN A 64 2.96 3.14 -13.38
N GLY A 65 2.59 2.89 -12.13
CA GLY A 65 1.31 3.35 -11.60
C GLY A 65 0.90 2.70 -10.29
N VAL A 66 -0.41 2.65 -10.08
CA VAL A 66 -1.03 2.04 -8.89
C VAL A 66 -2.10 1.06 -9.34
N GLN A 67 -2.24 -0.04 -8.61
CA GLN A 67 -3.32 -0.98 -8.77
C GLN A 67 -4.33 -0.77 -7.63
N LEU A 68 -5.57 -0.43 -7.97
CA LEU A 68 -6.69 -0.40 -7.04
C LEU A 68 -7.45 -1.72 -7.13
N THR A 69 -7.62 -2.42 -6.02
CA THR A 69 -8.53 -3.56 -5.90
C THR A 69 -9.66 -3.19 -4.97
N LEU A 70 -10.89 -3.15 -5.49
CA LEU A 70 -12.11 -2.96 -4.71
C LEU A 70 -12.81 -4.32 -4.56
N SER A 71 -13.14 -4.72 -3.34
CA SER A 71 -13.88 -5.96 -3.09
C SER A 71 -14.98 -5.79 -2.05
N ALA A 72 -16.04 -6.59 -2.17
CA ALA A 72 -17.19 -6.58 -1.27
C ALA A 72 -17.28 -7.88 -0.44
N PRO A 73 -16.32 -8.15 0.46
CA PRO A 73 -16.28 -9.43 1.19
C PRO A 73 -17.42 -9.58 2.20
N GLY A 74 -17.94 -8.46 2.71
CA GLY A 74 -18.90 -8.43 3.81
C GLY A 74 -20.32 -8.03 3.41
N LEU A 75 -20.58 -7.72 2.14
CA LEU A 75 -21.95 -7.45 1.69
C LEU A 75 -22.73 -8.76 1.56
N THR A 76 -24.02 -8.72 1.89
CA THR A 76 -24.91 -9.88 1.83
C THR A 76 -26.32 -9.49 1.37
N GLY A 77 -27.14 -10.47 1.01
CA GLY A 77 -28.55 -10.20 0.68
C GLY A 77 -28.72 -9.36 -0.59
N SER A 78 -29.45 -8.25 -0.48
CA SER A 78 -29.77 -7.33 -1.60
C SER A 78 -28.95 -6.03 -1.56
N GLU A 79 -27.79 -6.07 -0.90
CA GLU A 79 -26.86 -4.95 -0.79
C GLU A 79 -25.96 -4.89 -2.02
N SER A 80 -25.76 -3.67 -2.55
CA SER A 80 -24.91 -3.47 -3.73
C SER A 80 -24.23 -2.11 -3.68
N VAL A 81 -23.01 -2.02 -4.19
CA VAL A 81 -22.29 -0.75 -4.33
C VAL A 81 -22.73 -0.06 -5.61
N ASN A 82 -23.15 1.19 -5.50
CA ASN A 82 -23.41 2.04 -6.67
C ASN A 82 -22.18 2.83 -7.06
N GLN A 83 -21.53 3.43 -6.07
CA GLN A 83 -20.48 4.42 -6.27
C GLN A 83 -19.39 4.28 -5.21
N PHE A 84 -18.15 4.50 -5.60
CA PHE A 84 -16.98 4.55 -4.72
C PHE A 84 -16.17 5.81 -5.02
N PHE A 85 -15.73 6.50 -3.97
CA PHE A 85 -15.12 7.82 -4.04
C PHE A 85 -13.81 7.86 -3.24
N PHE A 86 -12.81 8.54 -3.79
CA PHE A 86 -11.50 8.77 -3.14
C PHE A 86 -10.81 10.00 -3.73
N ASN A 87 -9.71 10.44 -3.10
CA ASN A 87 -8.96 11.63 -3.50
C ASN A 87 -7.57 11.33 -3.99
N LEU A 88 -7.01 12.29 -4.73
CA LEU A 88 -5.62 12.30 -5.16
C LEU A 88 -4.86 13.37 -4.36
N ASN A 89 -3.53 13.20 -4.31
CA ASN A 89 -2.60 14.22 -3.85
C ASN A 89 -2.88 15.57 -4.52
N LEU A 90 -3.06 16.61 -3.71
CA LEU A 90 -3.41 17.98 -4.14
C LEU A 90 -2.37 18.63 -5.07
N THR A 91 -1.16 18.07 -5.15
CA THR A 91 -0.10 18.53 -6.07
C THR A 91 -0.19 17.90 -7.46
N LEU A 92 -1.08 16.92 -7.64
CA LEU A 92 -1.30 16.18 -8.87
C LEU A 92 -2.65 16.56 -9.50
N ASN A 93 -2.81 16.28 -10.80
CA ASN A 93 -4.05 16.55 -11.52
C ASN A 93 -4.86 15.25 -11.74
N PRO A 94 -6.06 15.11 -11.13
CA PRO A 94 -6.92 13.94 -11.33
C PRO A 94 -7.31 13.70 -12.80
N ALA A 95 -7.39 14.75 -13.62
CA ALA A 95 -7.71 14.63 -15.05
C ALA A 95 -6.60 13.93 -15.86
N SER A 96 -5.39 13.81 -15.31
CA SER A 96 -4.29 13.07 -15.92
C SER A 96 -4.32 11.57 -15.61
N LEU A 97 -5.21 11.10 -14.74
CA LEU A 97 -5.32 9.69 -14.39
C LEU A 97 -6.04 8.91 -15.50
N ASN A 98 -5.49 7.75 -15.84
CA ASN A 98 -6.10 6.77 -16.72
C ASN A 98 -6.42 5.50 -15.95
N PHE A 99 -7.63 4.99 -16.12
CA PHE A 99 -8.11 3.77 -15.48
C PHE A 99 -8.31 2.66 -16.50
N THR A 100 -7.85 1.45 -16.18
CA THR A 100 -8.06 0.27 -17.02
C THR A 100 -8.36 -0.92 -16.13
N GLU A 101 -9.47 -1.61 -16.38
CA GLU A 101 -9.77 -2.86 -15.68
C GLU A 101 -8.76 -3.94 -16.08
N THR A 102 -8.13 -4.55 -15.08
CA THR A 102 -7.14 -5.62 -15.27
C THR A 102 -7.61 -6.97 -14.76
N GLY A 103 -8.72 -7.01 -14.03
CA GLY A 103 -9.32 -8.23 -13.53
C GLY A 103 -10.62 -7.96 -12.77
N SER A 104 -11.50 -8.95 -12.77
CA SER A 104 -12.75 -8.91 -12.03
C SER A 104 -13.22 -10.31 -11.65
N VAL A 105 -13.97 -10.39 -10.55
CA VAL A 105 -14.66 -11.59 -10.07
C VAL A 105 -16.09 -11.15 -9.78
N GLY A 106 -17.07 -11.77 -10.43
CA GLY A 106 -18.48 -11.41 -10.27
C GLY A 106 -19.24 -11.40 -11.59
N SER A 107 -20.46 -10.86 -11.56
CA SER A 107 -21.32 -10.74 -12.76
C SER A 107 -21.76 -9.30 -13.05
N PHE A 108 -21.09 -8.33 -12.42
CA PHE A 108 -21.31 -6.90 -12.66
C PHE A 108 -20.72 -6.46 -14.01
N ALA A 109 -21.19 -5.32 -14.50
CA ALA A 109 -20.68 -4.68 -15.69
C ALA A 109 -19.49 -3.79 -15.30
N GLY A 110 -18.44 -3.76 -16.13
CA GLY A 110 -17.23 -2.99 -15.85
C GLY A 110 -17.54 -1.55 -15.42
N PRO A 111 -16.90 -1.05 -14.35
CA PRO A 111 -17.26 0.23 -13.78
C PRO A 111 -16.90 1.39 -14.72
N THR A 112 -17.68 2.47 -14.63
CA THR A 112 -17.31 3.75 -15.25
C THR A 112 -16.54 4.58 -14.24
N VAL A 113 -15.40 5.14 -14.65
CA VAL A 113 -14.58 6.02 -13.80
C VAL A 113 -14.63 7.45 -14.31
N ALA A 114 -14.87 8.40 -13.41
CA ALA A 114 -14.83 9.82 -13.69
C ALA A 114 -13.80 10.51 -12.77
N THR A 115 -13.11 11.53 -13.29
CA THR A 115 -12.07 12.28 -12.57
C THR A 115 -12.30 13.79 -12.68
N GLY A 116 -11.86 14.53 -11.67
CA GLY A 116 -11.92 16.00 -11.65
C GLY A 116 -11.71 16.53 -10.24
N VAL A 117 -10.92 17.61 -10.12
CA VAL A 117 -10.59 18.22 -8.82
C VAL A 117 -11.86 18.58 -8.06
N ASP A 118 -12.07 18.01 -6.87
CA ASP A 118 -13.24 18.24 -6.01
C ASP A 118 -14.58 18.21 -6.78
N SER A 119 -14.69 17.37 -7.82
CA SER A 119 -15.79 17.43 -8.78
C SER A 119 -16.94 16.48 -8.41
N PHE A 120 -16.70 15.49 -7.57
CA PHE A 120 -17.70 14.49 -7.20
C PHE A 120 -18.14 14.68 -5.76
N LYS A 121 -19.41 15.01 -5.58
CA LYS A 121 -20.03 15.17 -4.26
C LYS A 121 -21.11 14.10 -4.10
N PRO A 122 -20.95 13.13 -3.20
CA PRO A 122 -22.05 12.25 -2.86
C PRO A 122 -23.15 13.03 -2.09
N PRO A 123 -24.39 12.50 -2.00
CA PRO A 123 -25.52 13.19 -1.39
C PRO A 123 -25.31 13.73 0.04
N TRP A 124 -24.45 13.08 0.81
CA TRP A 124 -24.23 13.36 2.24
C TRP A 124 -23.20 14.46 2.49
N ASP A 125 -21.95 14.27 2.06
CA ASP A 125 -20.88 15.21 2.33
C ASP A 125 -19.59 14.94 1.54
N GLY A 126 -18.73 15.95 1.48
CA GLY A 126 -17.40 15.86 0.92
C GLY A 126 -17.39 16.10 -0.58
N LYS A 127 -16.27 16.60 -1.06
CA LYS A 127 -15.93 16.54 -2.48
C LYS A 127 -14.73 15.63 -2.67
N TYR A 128 -14.81 14.85 -3.73
CA TYR A 128 -13.83 13.85 -4.09
C TYR A 128 -13.32 14.09 -5.52
N ASP A 129 -12.09 13.65 -5.76
CA ASP A 129 -11.43 13.78 -7.06
C ASP A 129 -11.78 12.68 -8.06
N VAL A 130 -12.15 11.50 -7.57
CA VAL A 130 -12.43 10.32 -8.38
C VAL A 130 -13.73 9.66 -7.94
N MET A 131 -14.54 9.25 -8.91
CA MET A 131 -15.75 8.46 -8.71
C MET A 131 -15.72 7.22 -9.61
N VAL A 132 -15.91 6.05 -9.01
CA VAL A 132 -16.10 4.75 -9.69
C VAL A 132 -17.57 4.36 -9.57
N SER A 133 -18.23 4.00 -10.67
CA SER A 133 -19.68 3.87 -10.78
C SER A 133 -20.10 2.53 -11.38
N PHE A 134 -21.04 1.82 -10.74
CA PHE A 134 -21.50 0.45 -11.07
C PHE A 134 -22.96 0.40 -11.58
N ASN A 135 -23.29 1.24 -12.56
CA ASN A 135 -24.67 1.66 -12.84
C ASN A 135 -25.51 0.65 -13.64
N SER A 136 -24.87 -0.32 -14.29
CA SER A 136 -25.48 -1.17 -15.32
C SER A 136 -25.62 -2.64 -14.91
N ALA A 137 -24.90 -3.08 -13.88
CA ALA A 137 -25.15 -4.30 -13.13
C ALA A 137 -24.49 -4.17 -11.74
N GLN A 138 -25.19 -4.66 -10.72
CA GLN A 138 -24.87 -4.42 -9.31
C GLN A 138 -23.56 -5.09 -8.90
N PHE A 139 -22.67 -4.34 -8.25
CA PHE A 139 -21.49 -4.86 -7.56
C PHE A 139 -21.91 -5.33 -6.17
N ILE A 140 -22.00 -6.64 -5.97
CA ILE A 140 -22.65 -7.27 -4.80
C ILE A 140 -21.65 -8.02 -3.92
N GLY A 141 -22.15 -8.66 -2.85
CA GLY A 141 -21.35 -9.51 -1.96
C GLY A 141 -20.57 -10.60 -2.69
N GLY A 142 -19.27 -10.65 -2.43
CA GLY A 142 -18.33 -11.58 -3.06
C GLY A 142 -17.68 -11.07 -4.35
N ASP A 143 -18.15 -9.95 -4.89
CA ASP A 143 -17.56 -9.35 -6.10
C ASP A 143 -16.23 -8.64 -5.80
N SER A 144 -15.37 -8.57 -6.82
CA SER A 144 -14.10 -7.86 -6.79
C SER A 144 -13.75 -7.29 -8.17
N VAL A 145 -13.15 -6.10 -8.20
CA VAL A 145 -12.60 -5.48 -9.42
C VAL A 145 -11.21 -4.92 -9.15
N THR A 146 -10.31 -5.11 -10.10
CA THR A 146 -8.96 -4.56 -10.08
C THR A 146 -8.77 -3.59 -11.23
N LEU A 147 -8.44 -2.34 -10.91
CA LEU A 147 -8.18 -1.25 -11.84
C LEU A 147 -6.71 -0.86 -11.79
N SER A 148 -6.06 -0.78 -12.96
CA SER A 148 -4.77 -0.12 -13.12
C SER A 148 -4.98 1.38 -13.29
N ILE A 149 -4.28 2.16 -12.46
CA ILE A 149 -4.28 3.62 -12.43
C ILE A 149 -2.92 4.11 -12.93
N THR A 150 -2.91 4.83 -14.04
CA THR A 150 -1.69 5.33 -14.71
C THR A 150 -1.86 6.78 -15.17
N GLY A 151 -0.91 7.32 -15.92
CA GLY A 151 -0.99 8.65 -16.54
C GLY A 151 -0.19 9.75 -15.82
N ILE A 152 0.27 9.49 -14.59
CA ILE A 152 1.15 10.38 -13.83
C ILE A 152 2.46 9.66 -13.53
N ALA A 153 3.59 10.27 -13.86
CA ALA A 153 4.91 9.72 -13.58
C ALA A 153 5.20 9.74 -12.06
N GLY A 154 5.67 8.62 -11.52
CA GLY A 154 5.97 8.50 -10.08
C GLY A 154 4.74 8.29 -9.18
N LEU A 155 3.55 8.10 -9.77
CA LEU A 155 2.33 7.80 -9.03
C LEU A 155 2.52 6.56 -8.15
N ASN A 156 2.19 6.67 -6.87
CA ASN A 156 2.29 5.60 -5.89
C ASN A 156 1.08 5.57 -4.96
N ALA A 157 0.95 4.51 -4.16
CA ALA A 157 -0.22 4.30 -3.31
C ALA A 157 -0.48 5.48 -2.33
N ASN A 158 0.56 6.12 -1.80
CA ASN A 158 0.41 7.24 -0.87
C ASN A 158 -0.22 8.48 -1.51
N ASP A 159 -0.19 8.60 -2.85
CA ASP A 159 -0.87 9.68 -3.55
C ASP A 159 -2.39 9.60 -3.43
N PHE A 160 -2.94 8.49 -2.89
CA PHE A 160 -4.37 8.32 -2.64
C PHE A 160 -4.73 8.43 -1.14
N LEU A 161 -3.76 8.73 -0.27
CA LEU A 161 -3.98 8.92 1.17
C LEU A 161 -4.38 10.37 1.50
N PHE A 162 -5.37 10.89 0.79
CA PHE A 162 -5.83 12.27 0.93
C PHE A 162 -7.29 12.30 1.36
N ARG A 163 -7.60 13.24 2.25
CA ARG A 163 -8.96 13.43 2.73
C ARG A 163 -9.75 14.28 1.74
N ASN A 164 -11.06 14.08 1.73
CA ASN A 164 -12.00 14.89 0.98
C ASN A 164 -12.00 16.35 1.45
N SER A 165 -12.64 17.21 0.66
CA SER A 165 -12.98 18.58 1.06
C SER A 165 -14.37 18.56 1.74
N PRO A 166 -14.47 18.48 3.09
CA PRO A 166 -15.77 18.36 3.77
C PRO A 166 -16.56 19.66 3.71
N THR A 167 -17.88 19.55 3.87
CA THR A 167 -18.71 20.73 4.17
C THR A 167 -18.33 21.28 5.55
N ALA A 168 -18.46 22.59 5.74
CA ALA A 168 -18.14 23.22 7.02
C ALA A 168 -18.88 22.54 8.19
N GLY A 169 -18.12 22.13 9.21
CA GLY A 169 -18.64 21.45 10.41
C GLY A 169 -18.62 19.93 10.36
N HIS A 170 -18.21 19.32 9.24
CA HIS A 170 -18.11 17.87 9.10
C HIS A 170 -16.65 17.39 9.12
N ALA A 171 -16.45 16.13 9.52
CA ALA A 171 -15.13 15.49 9.52
C ALA A 171 -14.71 15.08 8.12
N ALA A 172 -13.42 15.24 7.82
CA ALA A 172 -12.86 14.86 6.52
C ALA A 172 -12.55 13.35 6.47
N ASN A 173 -12.94 12.70 5.39
CA ASN A 173 -12.88 11.25 5.14
C ASN A 173 -11.90 10.92 4.01
N PHE A 174 -11.25 9.76 4.06
CA PHE A 174 -10.32 9.33 3.01
C PHE A 174 -11.04 8.79 1.76
N ALA A 175 -12.05 7.95 1.97
CA ALA A 175 -12.84 7.34 0.92
C ALA A 175 -14.29 7.15 1.38
N ALA A 176 -15.21 7.01 0.42
CA ALA A 176 -16.63 6.78 0.67
C ALA A 176 -17.22 5.82 -0.37
N ALA A 177 -18.28 5.11 0.01
CA ALA A 177 -19.01 4.21 -0.86
C ALA A 177 -20.53 4.35 -0.64
N ASP A 178 -21.27 4.42 -1.74
CA ASP A 178 -22.73 4.36 -1.75
C ASP A 178 -23.18 2.89 -1.85
N ILE A 179 -23.88 2.38 -0.83
CA ILE A 179 -24.41 1.02 -0.79
C ILE A 179 -25.94 1.05 -0.82
N THR A 180 -26.53 0.55 -1.90
CA THR A 180 -27.98 0.43 -2.03
C THR A 180 -28.57 -0.49 -0.96
N THR A 181 -29.81 -0.18 -0.56
CA THR A 181 -30.70 -0.97 0.31
C THR A 181 -30.48 -0.79 1.81
N VAL A 182 -29.28 -0.40 2.24
CA VAL A 182 -28.94 -0.28 3.68
C VAL A 182 -28.50 1.13 4.07
N GLY A 183 -27.72 1.83 3.23
CA GLY A 183 -27.22 3.16 3.56
C GLY A 183 -25.78 3.36 3.10
N GLU A 184 -25.09 4.32 3.70
CA GLU A 184 -23.82 4.85 3.19
C GLU A 184 -22.65 4.35 4.03
N ALA A 185 -21.61 3.80 3.39
CA ALA A 185 -20.39 3.37 4.07
C ALA A 185 -19.24 4.36 3.83
N VAL A 186 -18.50 4.68 4.89
CA VAL A 186 -17.39 5.64 4.82
C VAL A 186 -16.18 5.10 5.58
N VAL A 187 -14.99 5.46 5.10
CA VAL A 187 -13.73 5.20 5.79
C VAL A 187 -13.35 6.44 6.58
N LEU A 188 -13.57 6.37 7.89
CA LEU A 188 -13.25 7.43 8.85
C LEU A 188 -11.82 7.32 9.40
N ASP A 189 -11.29 6.10 9.43
CA ASP A 189 -9.99 5.82 10.04
C ASP A 189 -8.84 5.88 9.03
N THR A 190 -7.68 6.30 9.53
CA THR A 190 -6.43 6.14 8.79
C THR A 190 -6.20 4.65 8.56
N PRO A 191 -5.88 4.21 7.33
CA PRO A 191 -5.57 2.82 7.05
C PRO A 191 -4.48 2.35 8.01
N PRO A 192 -4.57 1.11 8.53
CA PRO A 192 -3.61 0.62 9.50
C PRO A 192 -2.20 0.76 8.92
N PRO A 193 -1.23 1.31 9.67
CA PRO A 193 0.13 1.45 9.18
C PRO A 193 0.67 0.06 8.86
N VAL A 194 0.90 -0.21 7.57
CA VAL A 194 1.45 -1.50 7.17
C VAL A 194 2.92 -1.53 7.59
N PRO A 195 3.41 -2.64 8.20
CA PRO A 195 4.81 -2.76 8.56
C PRO A 195 5.70 -2.49 7.35
N ASP A 196 6.56 -1.48 7.46
CA ASP A 196 7.48 -1.14 6.41
C ASP A 196 8.49 -2.30 6.28
N GLY A 197 8.46 -3.02 5.16
CA GLY A 197 9.40 -4.12 4.91
C GLY A 197 10.88 -3.72 5.02
N ALA A 198 11.18 -2.42 5.04
CA ALA A 198 12.50 -1.88 5.33
C ALA A 198 12.98 -2.24 6.75
N SER A 199 12.11 -2.15 7.75
CA SER A 199 12.45 -2.47 9.15
C SER A 199 12.75 -3.95 9.34
N THR A 200 12.03 -4.83 8.66
CA THR A 200 12.26 -6.28 8.71
C THR A 200 13.56 -6.67 7.99
N MET A 201 13.87 -6.05 6.85
CA MET A 201 15.12 -6.28 6.12
C MET A 201 16.36 -5.79 6.88
N LEU A 202 16.26 -4.63 7.56
CA LEU A 202 17.34 -4.13 8.42
C LEU A 202 17.63 -5.12 9.56
N LEU A 203 16.58 -5.62 10.22
CA LEU A 203 16.73 -6.59 11.29
C LEU A 203 17.33 -7.91 10.79
N LEU A 204 16.92 -8.38 9.61
CA LEU A 204 17.48 -9.57 8.98
C LEU A 204 18.97 -9.37 8.65
N GLY A 205 19.33 -8.21 8.10
CA GLY A 205 20.71 -7.83 7.80
C GLY A 205 21.59 -7.79 9.04
N LEU A 206 21.11 -7.17 10.12
CA LEU A 206 21.80 -7.14 11.41
C LEU A 206 21.95 -8.56 12.01
N GLY A 207 20.93 -9.41 11.86
CA GLY A 207 20.95 -10.80 12.31
C GLY A 207 22.04 -11.64 11.62
N VAL A 208 22.19 -11.50 10.30
CA VAL A 208 23.24 -12.21 9.53
C VAL A 208 24.64 -11.75 9.94
N LEU A 209 24.84 -10.44 10.13
CA LEU A 209 26.13 -9.89 10.60
C LEU A 209 26.48 -10.38 12.01
N ALA A 210 25.51 -10.40 12.93
CA ALA A 210 25.70 -10.92 14.27
C ALA A 210 26.01 -12.42 14.26
N GLY A 211 25.30 -13.20 13.44
CA GLY A 211 25.53 -14.65 13.29
C GLY A 211 26.94 -14.98 12.79
N GLU A 212 27.43 -14.26 11.77
CA GLU A 212 28.78 -14.46 11.23
C GLU A 212 29.87 -14.08 12.26
N CYS A 213 29.63 -13.03 13.06
CA CYS A 213 30.53 -12.62 14.12
C CYS A 213 30.63 -13.70 15.24
N VAL A 214 29.49 -14.28 15.64
CA VAL A 214 29.45 -15.39 16.61
C VAL A 214 30.15 -16.63 16.06
N ARG A 215 29.93 -16.98 14.79
CA ARG A 215 30.58 -18.12 14.14
C ARG A 215 32.10 -18.01 14.17
N ARG A 216 32.66 -16.84 13.84
CA ARG A 216 34.11 -16.59 13.89
C ARG A 216 34.67 -16.74 15.30
N LYS A 217 33.95 -16.25 16.31
CA LYS A 217 34.36 -16.37 17.71
C LYS A 217 34.39 -17.82 18.20
N LEU A 218 33.46 -18.66 17.72
CA LEU A 218 33.44 -20.08 18.05
C LEU A 218 34.56 -20.86 17.32
N SER A 219 34.83 -20.54 16.06
CA SER A 219 35.93 -21.15 15.28
C SER A 219 37.31 -20.92 15.92
N ASN A 220 37.55 -19.74 16.49
CA ASN A 220 38.85 -19.44 17.12
C ASN A 220 39.05 -20.15 18.47
N LYS A 221 37.98 -20.63 19.11
CA LYS A 221 38.08 -21.29 20.43
C LYS A 221 38.52 -22.76 20.32
N SER A 222 38.27 -23.41 19.17
CA SER A 222 38.65 -24.81 18.96
C SER A 222 40.15 -25.02 18.68
N GLU A 223 40.89 -23.97 18.28
CA GLU A 223 42.34 -24.08 18.02
C GLU A 223 43.20 -23.96 19.30
N THR A 224 42.67 -23.39 20.37
CA THR A 224 43.41 -23.20 21.64
C THR A 224 43.27 -24.36 22.64
N ALA A 225 42.58 -25.44 22.28
CA ALA A 225 42.31 -26.57 23.17
C ALA A 225 43.19 -27.81 22.90
N SER A 226 44.29 -27.66 22.16
CA SER A 226 45.20 -28.76 21.82
C SER A 226 46.61 -28.57 22.36
#